data_AF-A0A2U8QU23-F1
#
_entry.id   AF-A0A2U8QU23-F1
#
_cell.length_a   1.000
_cell.length_b   1.000
_cell.length_c   1.000
_cell.angle_alpha   90.00
_cell.angle_beta   90.00
_cell.angle_gamma   90.00
#
_symmetry.space_group_name_H-M   'P 1'
#
loop_
_entity.id
_entity.type
_entity.pdbx_description
1 polymer ?
#
loop_
_entity_poly.entity_id
_entity_poly.type
_entity_poly.pdbx_seq_one_letter_code
_entity_poly.pdbx_strand_id
1 'polypeptide(L)'
;MDELYNTTPTKKSKELDDLINNLSYKFSHKIRKSLDGVIDISMYVIDPYEKKIIQGYSSINNGILENVFEVTLQKHDISTAMYKFLDQIGFDKVRGLYSGRGSLNTNYIEFMKVYNTTRDKTKAAFATPAGKALNKALNNKFIPNEKEIIIDENTKAIIIEWIKK
;
A
#
# COMPACT_ATOMS: atom_id res chain seq x y z
N MET A 1 9.28 -23.55 13.30
CA MET A 1 8.82 -24.23 12.08
C MET A 1 7.90 -23.25 11.37
N ASP A 2 8.20 -22.90 10.12
CA ASP A 2 7.34 -22.05 9.30
C ASP A 2 6.41 -22.94 8.46
N GLU A 3 5.09 -22.77 8.59
CA GLU A 3 4.12 -23.44 7.73
C GLU A 3 3.89 -22.59 6.46
N LEU A 4 4.31 -23.12 5.32
CA LEU A 4 4.01 -22.55 4.00
C LEU A 4 2.64 -23.04 3.54
N TYR A 5 1.60 -22.21 3.64
CA TYR A 5 0.29 -22.54 3.11
C TYR A 5 0.22 -22.22 1.61
N ASN A 6 0.38 -23.24 0.76
CA ASN A 6 -0.08 -23.19 -0.63
C ASN A 6 -1.60 -23.41 -0.63
N THR A 7 -2.37 -22.33 -0.60
CA THR A 7 -3.84 -22.44 -0.66
C THR A 7 -4.31 -22.59 -2.10
N THR A 8 -5.22 -23.54 -2.35
CA THR A 8 -5.89 -23.74 -3.63
C THR A 8 -6.78 -22.53 -3.94
N PRO A 9 -6.81 -22.03 -5.19
CA PRO A 9 -7.51 -20.79 -5.51
C PRO A 9 -9.03 -20.95 -5.34
N THR A 10 -9.67 -20.09 -4.55
CA THR A 10 -11.14 -20.10 -4.33
C THR A 10 -11.87 -19.47 -5.51
N LYS A 11 -13.20 -19.65 -5.64
CA LYS A 11 -13.99 -19.02 -6.73
C LYS A 11 -13.82 -17.48 -6.83
N LYS A 12 -13.50 -16.81 -5.72
CA LYS A 12 -13.12 -15.38 -5.66
C LYS A 12 -11.71 -15.07 -6.17
N SER A 13 -10.78 -16.03 -6.15
CA SER A 13 -9.44 -15.85 -6.72
C SER A 13 -9.46 -15.85 -8.25
N LYS A 14 -10.43 -16.51 -8.87
CA LYS A 14 -10.53 -16.57 -10.34
C LYS A 14 -10.94 -15.22 -10.96
N GLU A 15 -11.85 -14.50 -10.31
CA GLU A 15 -12.20 -13.11 -10.69
C GLU A 15 -11.03 -12.13 -10.42
N LEU A 16 -10.20 -12.42 -9.42
CA LEU A 16 -8.98 -11.67 -9.11
C LEU A 16 -7.89 -11.94 -10.16
N ASP A 17 -7.70 -13.20 -10.57
CA ASP A 17 -6.79 -13.59 -11.64
C ASP A 17 -7.19 -12.90 -12.95
N ASP A 18 -8.49 -12.80 -13.26
CA ASP A 18 -8.99 -12.11 -14.46
C ASP A 18 -8.83 -10.57 -14.40
N LEU A 19 -8.97 -9.95 -13.22
CA LEU A 19 -8.69 -8.52 -13.02
C LEU A 19 -7.19 -8.21 -13.13
N ILE A 20 -6.34 -9.15 -12.69
CA ILE A 20 -4.88 -9.10 -12.79
C ILE A 20 -4.42 -9.37 -14.23
N ASN A 21 -5.07 -10.29 -14.95
CA ASN A 21 -4.76 -10.63 -16.34
C ASN A 21 -5.03 -9.48 -17.34
N ASN A 22 -5.80 -8.46 -16.94
CA ASN A 22 -5.99 -7.22 -17.71
C ASN A 22 -4.91 -6.15 -17.44
N LEU A 23 -3.97 -6.41 -16.54
CA LEU A 23 -2.74 -5.64 -16.39
C LEU A 23 -1.65 -6.37 -17.17
N SER A 24 -0.77 -5.66 -17.89
CA SER A 24 0.34 -6.26 -18.66
C SER A 24 1.40 -6.99 -17.80
N TYR A 25 1.10 -7.31 -16.53
CA TYR A 25 2.01 -7.80 -15.50
C TYR A 25 1.34 -8.92 -14.69
N LYS A 26 2.01 -10.07 -14.58
CA LYS A 26 1.61 -11.16 -13.67
C LYS A 26 2.00 -10.78 -12.23
N PHE A 27 1.05 -10.83 -11.30
CA PHE A 27 1.32 -10.59 -9.87
C PHE A 27 1.49 -11.91 -9.10
N SER A 28 2.40 -11.90 -8.12
CA SER A 28 2.55 -12.98 -7.16
C SER A 28 2.68 -12.41 -5.76
N HIS A 29 2.27 -13.17 -4.75
CA HIS A 29 2.36 -12.76 -3.36
C HIS A 29 2.82 -13.93 -2.49
N LYS A 30 3.40 -13.59 -1.34
CA LYS A 30 3.67 -14.52 -0.24
C LYS A 30 3.03 -13.95 1.02
N ILE A 31 2.18 -14.74 1.66
CA ILE A 31 1.56 -14.39 2.94
C ILE A 31 2.18 -15.25 4.04
N ARG A 32 2.58 -14.63 5.14
CA ARG A 32 3.01 -15.29 6.38
C ARG A 32 2.11 -14.81 7.51
N LYS A 33 1.54 -15.73 8.28
CA LYS A 33 0.79 -15.40 9.50
C LYS A 33 1.67 -15.76 10.70
N SER A 34 1.94 -14.78 11.54
CA SER A 34 2.69 -14.92 12.78
C SER A 34 1.77 -15.37 13.92
N LEU A 35 2.35 -15.93 14.99
CA LEU A 35 1.59 -16.49 16.12
C LEU A 35 0.78 -15.44 16.90
N ASP A 36 1.21 -14.19 16.83
CA ASP A 36 0.57 -13.01 17.42
C ASP A 36 -0.57 -12.44 16.54
N GLY A 37 -0.91 -13.12 15.44
CA GLY A 37 -1.98 -12.69 14.54
C GLY A 37 -1.55 -11.66 13.50
N VAL A 38 -0.27 -11.26 13.48
CA VAL A 38 0.29 -10.38 12.44
C VAL A 38 0.31 -11.11 11.09
N ILE A 39 -0.16 -10.44 10.04
CA ILE A 39 -0.15 -10.96 8.67
C ILE A 39 0.87 -10.17 7.85
N ASP A 40 1.99 -10.80 7.50
CA ASP A 40 3.00 -10.21 6.63
C ASP A 40 2.76 -10.65 5.18
N ILE A 41 2.79 -9.68 4.27
CA ILE A 41 2.58 -9.88 2.84
C ILE A 41 3.78 -9.32 2.06
N SER A 42 4.45 -10.17 1.28
CA SER A 42 5.40 -9.74 0.26
C SER A 42 4.75 -9.80 -1.11
N MET A 43 4.85 -8.73 -1.89
CA MET A 43 4.22 -8.61 -3.21
C MET A 43 5.26 -8.48 -4.31
N TYR A 44 5.05 -9.22 -5.39
CA TYR A 44 5.98 -9.35 -6.51
C TYR A 44 5.27 -9.09 -7.84
N VAL A 45 6.00 -8.48 -8.77
CA VAL A 45 5.68 -8.53 -10.21
C VAL A 45 6.56 -9.60 -10.83
N ILE A 46 5.98 -10.42 -11.69
CA ILE A 46 6.71 -11.42 -12.48
C ILE A 46 7.03 -10.78 -13.84
N ASP A 47 8.31 -10.75 -14.20
CA ASP A 47 8.77 -10.21 -15.48
C ASP A 47 8.60 -11.24 -16.64
N PRO A 48 8.86 -10.86 -17.90
CA PRO A 48 8.74 -11.78 -19.04
C PRO A 48 9.65 -13.02 -18.99
N TYR A 49 10.65 -13.04 -18.10
CA TYR A 49 11.56 -14.17 -17.88
C TYR A 49 11.16 -15.00 -16.64
N GLU A 50 9.92 -14.84 -16.16
CA GLU A 50 9.36 -15.49 -14.97
C GLU A 50 10.12 -15.15 -13.66
N LYS A 51 10.89 -14.05 -13.64
CA LYS A 51 11.60 -13.60 -12.46
C LYS A 51 10.68 -12.79 -11.55
N LYS A 52 10.66 -13.11 -10.26
CA LYS A 52 9.96 -12.33 -9.23
C LYS A 52 10.76 -11.08 -8.87
N ILE A 53 10.22 -9.92 -9.19
CA ILE A 53 10.72 -8.61 -8.78
C ILE A 53 9.86 -8.13 -7.62
N ILE A 54 10.49 -7.90 -6.47
CA ILE A 54 9.76 -7.39 -5.31
C ILE A 54 9.28 -5.96 -5.56
N GLN A 55 8.06 -5.67 -5.14
CA GLN A 55 7.44 -4.36 -5.32
C GLN A 55 6.94 -3.76 -4.01
N GLY A 56 6.78 -4.56 -2.96
CA GLY A 56 6.43 -4.02 -1.66
C GLY A 56 6.28 -5.08 -0.59
N TYR A 57 6.33 -4.58 0.64
CA TYR A 57 6.01 -5.32 1.85
C TYR A 57 4.82 -4.66 2.51
N SER A 58 3.95 -5.46 3.09
CA SER A 58 2.83 -5.00 3.90
C SER A 58 2.70 -5.87 5.13
N SER A 59 2.24 -5.27 6.21
CA SER A 59 1.88 -5.99 7.42
C SER A 59 0.50 -5.54 7.86
N ILE A 60 -0.34 -6.48 8.28
CA ILE A 60 -1.64 -6.19 8.90
C ILE A 60 -1.57 -6.67 10.34
N ASN A 61 -1.69 -5.73 11.27
CA ASN A 61 -1.69 -6.00 12.71
C ASN A 61 -2.87 -5.27 13.35
N ASN A 62 -3.75 -6.01 14.05
CA ASN A 62 -4.94 -5.45 14.70
C ASN A 62 -5.79 -4.56 13.77
N GLY A 63 -5.98 -4.98 12.52
CA GLY A 63 -6.73 -4.24 11.51
C GLY A 63 -6.01 -3.00 10.94
N ILE A 64 -4.76 -2.73 11.33
CA ILE A 64 -3.95 -1.65 10.78
C ILE A 64 -3.04 -2.23 9.69
N LEU A 65 -3.24 -1.79 8.46
CA LEU A 65 -2.35 -2.05 7.34
C LEU A 65 -1.17 -1.05 7.39
N GLU A 66 0.03 -1.56 7.64
CA GLU A 66 1.28 -0.83 7.43
C GLU A 66 1.87 -1.26 6.10
N ASN A 67 2.18 -0.29 5.25
CA ASN A 67 2.65 -0.58 3.90
C ASN A 67 3.95 0.18 3.58
N VAL A 68 4.88 -0.55 2.98
CA VAL A 68 6.07 -0.01 2.32
C VAL A 68 6.05 -0.46 0.86
N PHE A 69 5.50 0.36 -0.04
CA PHE A 69 5.67 0.17 -1.47
C PHE A 69 7.06 0.64 -1.88
N GLU A 70 7.89 -0.29 -2.36
CA GLU A 70 9.12 0.07 -3.07
C GLU A 70 8.74 0.45 -4.49
N VAL A 71 8.43 1.73 -4.66
CA VAL A 71 7.91 2.23 -5.93
C VAL A 71 9.05 2.41 -6.93
N THR A 72 9.65 1.31 -7.39
CA THR A 72 10.79 1.33 -8.33
C THR A 72 10.35 1.28 -9.79
N LEU A 73 9.17 0.76 -10.13
CA LEU A 73 8.66 0.72 -11.50
C LEU A 73 7.17 1.09 -11.57
N GLN A 74 6.83 2.07 -12.44
CA GLN A 74 5.48 2.44 -12.92
C GLN A 74 4.33 2.37 -11.90
N LYS A 75 4.20 3.49 -11.18
CA LYS A 75 3.97 3.56 -9.73
C LYS A 75 2.53 3.48 -9.22
N HIS A 76 1.53 3.76 -10.06
CA HIS A 76 0.15 3.95 -9.60
C HIS A 76 -0.74 2.71 -9.77
N ASP A 77 -0.70 2.04 -10.91
CA ASP A 77 -1.60 0.92 -11.18
C ASP A 77 -1.19 -0.34 -10.41
N ILE A 78 0.12 -0.57 -10.24
CA ILE A 78 0.65 -1.62 -9.37
C ILE A 78 0.19 -1.40 -7.91
N SER A 79 0.42 -0.20 -7.36
CA SER A 79 -0.03 0.14 -6.01
C SER A 79 -1.55 0.01 -5.86
N THR A 80 -2.32 0.36 -6.90
CA THR A 80 -3.78 0.21 -6.92
C THR A 80 -4.18 -1.27 -6.85
N ALA A 81 -3.56 -2.14 -7.65
CA ALA A 81 -3.81 -3.57 -7.65
C ALA A 81 -3.46 -4.20 -6.29
N MET A 82 -2.36 -3.78 -5.68
CA MET A 82 -1.94 -4.22 -4.35
C MET A 82 -2.96 -3.85 -3.27
N TYR A 83 -3.46 -2.62 -3.25
CA TYR A 83 -4.50 -2.23 -2.30
C TYR A 83 -5.80 -3.03 -2.49
N LYS A 84 -6.20 -3.32 -3.73
CA LYS A 84 -7.37 -4.18 -3.98
C LYS A 84 -7.17 -5.60 -3.45
N PHE A 85 -5.98 -6.16 -3.62
CA PHE A 85 -5.64 -7.46 -3.04
C PHE A 85 -5.69 -7.43 -1.51
N LEU A 86 -5.08 -6.40 -0.89
CA LEU A 86 -5.08 -6.25 0.57
C LEU A 86 -6.49 -6.05 1.15
N ASP A 87 -7.41 -5.39 0.43
CA ASP A 87 -8.82 -5.21 0.85
C ASP A 87 -9.54 -6.56 1.02
N GLN A 88 -9.14 -7.56 0.24
CA GLN A 88 -9.69 -8.92 0.36
C GLN A 88 -9.20 -9.66 1.61
N ILE A 89 -8.01 -9.32 2.11
CA ILE A 89 -7.48 -9.83 3.38
C ILE A 89 -8.19 -9.17 4.55
N GLY A 90 -8.52 -7.88 4.41
CA GLY A 90 -9.29 -7.11 5.37
C GLY A 90 -8.40 -6.32 6.34
N PHE A 91 -8.67 -5.01 6.42
CA PHE A 91 -8.08 -4.07 7.37
C PHE A 91 -9.05 -2.90 7.57
N ASP A 92 -8.91 -2.18 8.69
CA ASP A 92 -9.75 -1.06 9.10
C ASP A 92 -9.06 0.29 8.96
N LYS A 93 -7.73 0.30 9.02
CA LYS A 93 -6.90 1.49 8.91
C LYS A 93 -5.71 1.23 8.01
N VAL A 94 -5.17 2.30 7.43
CA VAL A 94 -3.88 2.27 6.74
C VAL A 94 -2.95 3.26 7.40
N ARG A 95 -1.74 2.86 7.74
CA ARG A 95 -0.70 3.75 8.24
C ARG A 95 0.44 3.85 7.23
N GLY A 96 0.77 5.07 6.85
CA GLY A 96 1.84 5.39 5.92
C GLY A 96 2.94 6.21 6.59
N LEU A 97 4.20 5.84 6.32
CA LEU A 97 5.38 6.63 6.64
C LEU A 97 5.99 7.17 5.35
N TYR A 98 5.99 8.48 5.18
CA TYR A 98 6.62 9.14 4.05
C TYR A 98 7.91 9.79 4.51
N SER A 99 9.03 9.10 4.26
CA SER A 99 10.36 9.65 4.53
C SER A 99 10.80 10.55 3.38
N GLY A 100 11.40 11.69 3.69
CA GLY A 100 12.09 12.57 2.73
C GLY A 100 13.46 12.05 2.28
N ARG A 101 13.76 10.77 2.54
CA ARG A 101 14.95 10.05 2.11
C ARG A 101 14.57 8.69 1.49
N GLY A 102 15.43 8.16 0.64
CA GLY A 102 15.28 6.82 0.05
C GLY A 102 14.12 6.69 -0.93
N SER A 103 13.62 5.46 -1.09
CA SER A 103 12.58 5.07 -2.06
C SER A 103 11.20 5.70 -1.79
N LEU A 104 10.98 6.25 -0.59
CA LEU A 104 9.70 6.84 -0.15
C LEU A 104 9.63 8.37 -0.32
N ASN A 105 10.71 8.98 -0.81
CA ASN A 105 10.86 10.44 -0.95
C ASN A 105 9.77 11.08 -1.85
N THR A 106 9.25 10.36 -2.84
CA THR A 106 8.21 10.90 -3.73
C THR A 106 6.91 11.24 -2.96
N ASN A 107 6.49 10.41 -2.01
CA ASN A 107 5.30 10.72 -1.21
C ASN A 107 5.52 11.94 -0.32
N TYR A 108 6.73 12.07 0.26
CA TYR A 108 7.10 13.21 1.09
C TYR A 108 7.10 14.52 0.29
N ILE A 109 7.75 14.54 -0.88
CA ILE A 109 7.85 15.73 -1.74
C ILE A 109 6.47 16.22 -2.17
N GLU A 110 5.62 15.32 -2.67
CA GLU A 110 4.29 15.70 -3.14
C GLU A 110 3.37 16.16 -2.00
N PHE A 111 3.50 15.54 -0.82
CA PHE A 111 2.79 16.01 0.37
C PHE A 111 3.22 17.43 0.74
N MET A 112 4.53 17.65 0.96
CA MET A 112 5.05 18.95 1.41
C MET A 112 4.79 20.05 0.39
N LYS A 113 4.83 19.74 -0.90
CA LYS A 113 4.48 20.68 -1.97
C LYS A 113 3.08 21.26 -1.79
N VAL A 114 2.07 20.41 -1.61
CA VAL A 114 0.68 20.86 -1.42
C VAL A 114 0.47 21.48 -0.05
N TYR A 115 1.06 20.88 0.99
CA TYR A 115 0.93 21.38 2.37
C TYR A 115 1.54 22.78 2.53
N ASN A 116 2.72 23.05 1.96
CA ASN A 116 3.37 24.36 2.06
C ASN A 116 2.57 25.47 1.35
N THR A 117 1.82 25.13 0.30
CA THR A 117 0.97 26.09 -0.42
C THR A 117 -0.38 26.31 0.27
N THR A 118 -0.99 25.25 0.81
CA THR A 118 -2.40 25.29 1.23
C THR A 118 -2.60 25.23 2.74
N ARG A 119 -1.61 24.73 3.48
CA ARG A 119 -1.68 24.34 4.90
C ARG A 119 -2.77 23.31 5.22
N ASP A 120 -3.35 22.67 4.21
CA ASP A 120 -4.36 21.64 4.34
C ASP A 120 -3.70 20.25 4.29
N LYS A 121 -3.70 19.58 5.45
CA LYS A 121 -3.09 18.25 5.60
C LYS A 121 -3.85 17.16 4.83
N THR A 122 -5.17 17.27 4.77
CA THR A 122 -6.04 16.31 4.08
C THR A 122 -5.82 16.38 2.58
N LYS A 123 -5.82 17.60 2.03
CA LYS A 123 -5.52 17.85 0.61
C LYS A 123 -4.11 17.41 0.25
N ALA A 124 -3.13 17.64 1.12
CA ALA A 124 -1.76 17.17 0.94
C ALA A 124 -1.67 15.63 0.93
N ALA A 125 -2.36 14.95 1.86
CA ALA A 125 -2.40 13.48 1.91
C ALA A 125 -2.96 12.87 0.61
N PHE A 126 -4.08 13.40 0.10
CA PHE A 126 -4.67 12.95 -1.16
C PHE A 126 -3.83 13.28 -2.41
N ALA A 127 -2.94 14.27 -2.34
CA ALA A 127 -2.06 14.61 -3.46
C ALA A 127 -0.92 13.62 -3.66
N THR A 128 -0.54 12.89 -2.61
CA THR A 128 0.55 11.90 -2.64
C THR A 128 0.25 10.73 -3.58
N PRO A 129 1.28 10.11 -4.18
CA PRO A 129 1.09 8.88 -4.94
C PRO A 129 0.38 7.76 -4.19
N ALA A 130 0.76 7.54 -2.92
CA ALA A 130 0.13 6.55 -2.06
C ALA A 130 -1.36 6.87 -1.79
N GLY A 131 -1.69 8.14 -1.48
CA GLY A 131 -3.06 8.59 -1.29
C GLY A 131 -3.93 8.44 -2.54
N LYS A 132 -3.39 8.79 -3.71
CA LYS A 132 -4.07 8.59 -5.01
C LYS A 132 -4.34 7.11 -5.28
N ALA A 133 -3.35 6.24 -5.05
CA ALA A 133 -3.48 4.80 -5.27
C ALA A 133 -4.50 4.16 -4.33
N LEU A 134 -4.44 4.48 -3.03
CA LEU A 134 -5.41 4.00 -2.03
C LEU A 134 -6.83 4.41 -2.42
N ASN A 135 -7.01 5.69 -2.78
CA ASN A 135 -8.31 6.22 -3.12
C ASN A 135 -8.89 5.58 -4.40
N LYS A 136 -8.07 5.46 -5.46
CA LYS A 136 -8.44 4.77 -6.71
C LYS A 136 -8.77 3.30 -6.49
N ALA A 137 -7.99 2.61 -5.65
CA ALA A 137 -8.16 1.18 -5.40
C ALA A 137 -9.46 0.86 -4.67
N LEU A 138 -9.78 1.66 -3.66
CA LEU A 138 -10.83 1.38 -2.69
C LEU A 138 -12.01 2.34 -2.83
N ASN A 139 -12.21 2.95 -3.99
CA ASN A 139 -13.36 3.80 -4.33
C ASN A 139 -13.69 4.85 -3.26
N ASN A 140 -12.70 5.63 -2.80
CA ASN A 140 -12.86 6.64 -1.75
C ASN A 140 -13.39 6.12 -0.40
N LYS A 141 -13.24 4.82 -0.07
CA LYS A 141 -13.63 4.26 1.25
C LYS A 141 -12.81 4.80 2.42
N PHE A 142 -11.61 5.33 2.17
CA PHE A 142 -10.70 5.81 3.19
C PHE A 142 -10.51 7.33 3.13
N ILE A 143 -10.37 7.95 4.30
CA ILE A 143 -9.99 9.35 4.46
C ILE A 143 -8.79 9.45 5.40
N PRO A 144 -7.91 10.44 5.22
CA PRO A 144 -6.85 10.69 6.18
C PRO A 144 -7.46 11.21 7.49
N ASN A 145 -6.98 10.69 8.61
CA ASN A 145 -7.30 11.20 9.94
C ASN A 145 -6.42 12.41 10.23
N GLU A 146 -6.93 13.61 9.96
CA GLU A 146 -6.18 14.86 10.04
C GLU A 146 -5.48 15.09 11.39
N LYS A 147 -6.11 14.66 12.49
CA LYS A 147 -5.56 14.80 13.85
C LYS A 147 -4.31 13.94 14.08
N GLU A 148 -4.18 12.85 13.34
CA GLU A 148 -3.08 11.89 13.44
C GLU A 148 -2.04 12.09 12.33
N ILE A 149 -2.15 13.15 11.52
CA ILE A 149 -1.10 13.53 10.57
C ILE A 149 -0.01 14.29 11.32
N ILE A 150 1.14 13.62 11.47
CA ILE A 150 2.35 14.14 12.08
C ILE A 150 3.31 14.52 10.96
N ILE A 151 3.82 15.75 11.00
CA ILE A 151 4.84 16.27 10.09
C ILE A 151 6.05 16.61 10.96
N ASP A 152 7.11 15.83 10.82
CA ASP A 152 8.40 16.10 11.46
C ASP A 152 9.38 16.61 10.40
N GLU A 153 9.57 17.93 10.38
CA GLU A 153 10.47 18.58 9.43
C GLU A 153 11.95 18.34 9.76
N ASN A 154 12.29 18.07 11.03
CA ASN A 154 13.68 17.82 11.45
C ASN A 154 14.18 16.48 10.88
N THR A 155 13.35 15.44 11.00
CA THR A 155 13.68 14.11 10.48
C THR A 155 13.23 13.91 9.04
N LYS A 156 12.50 14.87 8.47
CA LYS A 156 11.83 14.78 7.16
C LYS A 156 10.95 13.54 7.10
N ALA A 157 10.04 13.40 8.04
CA ALA A 157 9.11 12.29 8.12
C ALA A 157 7.68 12.79 8.21
N ILE A 158 6.77 12.15 7.47
CA ILE A 158 5.34 12.36 7.62
C ILE A 158 4.72 11.03 7.97
N ILE A 159 3.93 10.99 9.04
CA ILE A 159 3.13 9.83 9.42
C ILE A 159 1.67 10.19 9.13
N ILE A 160 0.98 9.31 8.40
CA ILE A 160 -0.43 9.47 8.06
C ILE A 160 -1.18 8.21 8.46
N GLU A 161 -2.26 8.38 9.20
CA GLU A 161 -3.27 7.34 9.40
C GLU A 161 -4.48 7.62 8.49
N TRP A 162 -4.94 6.62 7.76
CA TRP A 162 -6.16 6.62 6.98
C TRP A 162 -7.18 5.73 7.66
N ILE A 163 -8.41 6.20 7.77
CA ILE A 163 -9.53 5.50 8.41
C ILE A 163 -10.66 5.30 7.40
N LYS A 164 -11.43 4.22 7.57
CA LYS A 164 -12.67 4.02 6.81
C LYS A 164 -13.65 5.17 7.10
N LYS A 165 -14.36 5.60 6.05
CA LYS A 165 -15.48 6.55 6.14
C LYS A 165 -16.68 5.96 6.87
#